data_AF-A0A8B8EJR0-F1
#
_entry.id   AF-A0A8B8EJR0-F1
#
_cell.length_a   1.000
_cell.length_b   1.000
_cell.length_c   1.000
_cell.angle_alpha   90.00
_cell.angle_beta   90.00
_cell.angle_gamma   90.00
#
_symmetry.space_group_name_H-M   'P 1'
#
loop_
_entity.id
_entity.type
_entity.pdbx_description
1 polymer ?
#
loop_
_entity_poly.entity_id
_entity_poly.type
_entity_poly.pdbx_seq_one_letter_code
_entity_poly.pdbx_strand_id
1 'polypeptide(L)'
;MSRTRVIVLLLCAITTLEKNSSSAAPVTASDSAARWTNPCNATRNFSAGDFAIWDVPEFEKIQRIQENLLATKDKAASLKTKLAKERLRSIALELSLESKHIDNFPNTTISQEDLELYKTNVTLAYVRSYRDLSVVAVFLEAIREDEVKYEHGSLLSVFHENEEQLYRLLCEVHNAILVSGVTIGYESRDIMPNNMRNMSDRFWRNMRDFIIIKDSVTLFQSILNMTQAVLESRNSSS
;
A
#
# COMPACT_ATOMS: atom_id res chain seq x y z
N MET A 1 64.70 48.40 0.91
CA MET A 1 63.71 48.87 -0.07
C MET A 1 62.40 48.16 0.21
N SER A 2 61.52 48.85 0.94
CA SER A 2 60.15 48.43 1.23
C SER A 2 59.25 48.92 0.10
N ARG A 3 58.37 48.05 -0.42
CA ARG A 3 57.12 48.44 -1.11
C ARG A 3 56.21 47.23 -1.34
N THR A 4 55.17 47.20 -0.51
CA THR A 4 53.76 47.04 -0.91
C THR A 4 53.38 45.78 -1.68
N ARG A 5 52.79 44.81 -0.97
CA ARG A 5 51.85 43.86 -1.57
C ARG A 5 50.44 44.23 -1.15
N VAL A 6 49.67 44.59 -2.17
CA VAL A 6 48.25 44.93 -2.13
C VAL A 6 47.45 43.67 -1.79
N ILE A 7 46.64 43.76 -0.74
CA ILE A 7 45.60 42.78 -0.41
C ILE A 7 44.43 43.05 -1.36
N VAL A 8 44.17 42.13 -2.27
CA VAL A 8 42.92 42.12 -3.05
C VAL A 8 41.98 41.10 -2.39
N LEU A 9 40.98 41.63 -1.69
CA LEU A 9 39.79 40.90 -1.26
C LEU A 9 38.99 40.52 -2.52
N LEU A 10 38.93 39.24 -2.84
CA LEU A 10 37.97 38.72 -3.82
C LEU A 10 36.82 38.05 -3.08
N LEU A 11 35.67 38.70 -3.18
CA LEU A 11 34.38 38.32 -2.60
C LEU A 11 33.80 37.05 -3.23
N CYS A 12 33.02 36.38 -2.40
CA CYS A 12 32.27 35.15 -2.64
C CYS A 12 31.39 35.17 -3.90
N ALA A 13 31.42 34.05 -4.63
CA ALA A 13 30.27 33.52 -5.36
C ALA A 13 30.41 32.01 -5.48
N ILE A 14 30.17 31.28 -4.39
CA ILE A 14 29.89 29.84 -4.46
C ILE A 14 28.41 29.73 -4.82
N THR A 15 28.13 29.51 -6.10
CA THR A 15 26.81 29.06 -6.54
C THR A 15 26.62 27.62 -6.05
N THR A 16 25.94 27.48 -4.92
CA THR A 16 25.41 26.19 -4.48
C THR A 16 24.39 25.71 -5.50
N LEU A 17 24.80 24.73 -6.31
CA LEU A 17 23.90 23.85 -7.03
C LEU A 17 23.07 23.10 -5.98
N GLU A 18 21.82 23.54 -5.78
CA GLU A 18 20.81 22.83 -5.01
C GLU A 18 20.61 21.45 -5.63
N LYS A 19 21.24 20.45 -5.02
CA LYS A 19 20.92 19.06 -5.26
C LYS A 19 19.58 18.82 -4.56
N ASN A 20 18.49 18.85 -5.33
CA ASN A 20 17.17 18.40 -4.89
C ASN A 20 17.26 16.92 -4.49
N SER A 21 17.64 16.71 -3.23
CA SER A 21 17.47 15.45 -2.53
C SER A 21 15.99 15.33 -2.23
N SER A 22 15.28 14.55 -3.06
CA SER A 22 14.00 13.96 -2.66
C SER A 22 14.25 13.19 -1.36
N SER A 23 13.95 13.84 -0.23
CA SER A 23 14.07 13.23 1.09
C SER A 23 13.00 12.15 1.16
N ALA A 24 13.41 10.89 0.95
CA ALA A 24 12.58 9.76 1.28
C ALA A 24 12.10 9.91 2.74
N ALA A 25 10.82 9.64 2.99
CA ALA A 25 10.24 9.74 4.31
C ALA A 25 11.03 8.84 5.30
N PRO A 26 11.26 9.30 6.54
CA PRO A 26 11.98 8.51 7.54
C PRO A 26 11.24 7.19 7.80
N VAL A 27 11.99 6.09 7.88
CA VAL A 27 11.48 4.78 8.32
C VAL A 27 10.87 4.98 9.70
N THR A 28 9.54 4.81 9.78
CA THR A 28 8.85 4.78 11.07
C THR A 28 9.39 3.60 11.87
N ALA A 29 9.90 3.86 13.07
CA ALA A 29 10.44 2.83 13.95
C ALA A 29 9.40 1.72 14.20
N SER A 30 9.84 0.48 14.37
CA SER A 30 8.96 -0.67 14.64
C SER A 30 8.01 -0.47 15.83
N ASP A 31 8.36 0.44 16.76
CA ASP A 31 7.55 0.79 17.94
C ASP A 31 6.47 1.86 17.67
N SER A 32 6.42 2.41 16.45
CA SER A 32 5.38 3.36 16.07
C SER A 32 4.04 2.64 15.81
N ALA A 33 2.95 3.32 16.13
CA ALA A 33 1.60 2.84 15.84
C ALA A 33 1.49 2.48 14.35
N ALA A 34 0.98 1.28 14.06
CA ALA A 34 0.82 0.81 12.71
C ALA A 34 -0.13 1.73 11.92
N ARG A 35 0.26 2.12 10.71
CA ARG A 35 -0.47 3.13 9.92
C ARG A 35 -1.91 2.69 9.59
N TRP A 36 -2.13 1.40 9.41
CA TRP A 36 -3.47 0.84 9.13
C TRP A 36 -4.39 0.75 10.35
N THR A 37 -3.95 1.13 11.56
CA THR A 37 -4.87 1.26 12.71
C THR A 37 -5.65 2.59 12.67
N ASN A 38 -5.12 3.59 11.95
CA ASN A 38 -5.81 4.84 11.65
C ASN A 38 -5.27 5.39 10.32
N PRO A 39 -5.70 4.80 9.18
CA PRO A 39 -5.14 5.10 7.85
C PRO A 39 -5.41 6.54 7.41
N CYS A 40 -6.49 7.15 7.89
CA CYS A 40 -6.87 8.52 7.55
C CYS A 40 -5.95 9.59 8.16
N ASN A 41 -5.33 9.31 9.31
CA ASN A 41 -4.32 10.18 9.92
C ASN A 41 -2.88 9.80 9.50
N ALA A 42 -2.70 8.61 8.94
CA ALA A 42 -1.39 8.08 8.59
C ALA A 42 -0.78 8.72 7.32
N THR A 43 -1.55 9.53 6.61
CA THR A 43 -1.18 10.14 5.35
C THR A 43 -0.84 11.62 5.56
N ARG A 44 0.45 11.92 5.77
CA ARG A 44 0.96 13.25 6.18
C ARG A 44 0.79 14.38 5.14
N ASN A 45 0.28 14.09 3.95
CA ASN A 45 0.22 15.01 2.81
C ASN A 45 -1.20 15.38 2.36
N PHE A 46 -2.21 15.11 3.18
CA PHE A 46 -3.59 15.45 2.84
C PHE A 46 -4.04 16.64 3.65
N SER A 47 -4.75 17.52 2.97
CA SER A 47 -5.38 18.68 3.58
C SER A 47 -6.35 18.19 4.66
N ALA A 48 -6.51 18.92 5.77
CA ALA A 48 -7.49 18.58 6.80
C ALA A 48 -8.95 18.45 6.27
N GLY A 49 -9.23 18.93 5.05
CA GLY A 49 -10.50 18.76 4.34
C GLY A 49 -10.64 17.49 3.50
N ASP A 50 -9.55 16.75 3.23
CA ASP A 50 -9.57 15.59 2.32
C ASP A 50 -10.12 14.31 2.98
N PHE A 51 -10.30 14.30 4.31
CA PHE A 51 -10.71 13.12 5.08
C PHE A 51 -11.79 13.36 6.12
N ALA A 52 -12.65 14.37 5.94
CA ALA A 52 -13.86 14.45 6.76
C ALA A 52 -14.60 13.08 6.72
N ILE A 53 -15.31 12.70 7.78
CA ILE A 53 -16.22 11.55 7.69
C ILE A 53 -17.35 11.99 6.76
N TRP A 54 -17.45 11.36 5.58
CA TRP A 54 -18.48 11.72 4.61
C TRP A 54 -19.65 10.76 4.78
N ASP A 55 -20.72 11.25 5.40
CA ASP A 55 -22.00 10.53 5.43
C ASP A 55 -22.74 10.74 4.10
N VAL A 56 -22.26 10.05 3.08
CA VAL A 56 -22.80 10.08 1.71
C VAL A 56 -23.66 8.85 1.44
N PRO A 57 -24.53 8.86 0.40
CA PRO A 57 -25.30 7.68 0.03
C PRO A 57 -24.42 6.45 -0.24
N GLU A 58 -24.96 5.27 0.03
CA GLU A 58 -24.22 4.00 -0.07
C GLU A 58 -23.60 3.77 -1.46
N PHE A 59 -24.31 4.17 -2.51
CA PHE A 59 -23.82 4.12 -3.89
C PHE A 59 -22.50 4.91 -4.08
N GLU A 60 -22.43 6.12 -3.53
CA GLU A 60 -21.25 6.98 -3.62
C GLU A 60 -20.06 6.41 -2.83
N LYS A 61 -20.32 5.80 -1.66
CA LYS A 61 -19.28 5.08 -0.90
C LYS A 61 -18.65 3.96 -1.73
N ILE A 62 -19.47 3.13 -2.35
CA ILE A 62 -19.00 2.02 -3.19
C ILE A 62 -18.18 2.55 -4.37
N GLN A 63 -18.64 3.60 -5.06
CA GLN A 63 -17.91 4.20 -6.18
C GLN A 63 -16.53 4.74 -5.77
N ARG A 64 -16.45 5.50 -4.68
CA ARG A 64 -15.16 6.03 -4.18
C ARG A 64 -14.18 4.92 -3.81
N ILE A 65 -14.69 3.85 -3.19
CA ILE A 65 -13.89 2.66 -2.91
C ILE A 65 -13.41 2.02 -4.21
N GLN A 66 -14.29 1.81 -5.21
CA GLN A 66 -13.92 1.22 -6.51
C GLN A 66 -12.83 2.03 -7.23
N GLU A 67 -12.95 3.36 -7.26
CA GLU A 67 -11.96 4.25 -7.88
C GLU A 67 -10.58 4.12 -7.21
N ASN A 68 -10.54 4.19 -5.87
CA ASN A 68 -9.30 4.03 -5.12
C ASN A 68 -8.73 2.62 -5.23
N LEU A 69 -9.59 1.61 -5.31
CA LEU A 69 -9.20 0.22 -5.45
C LEU A 69 -8.59 -0.06 -6.83
N LEU A 70 -9.17 0.49 -7.90
CA LEU A 70 -8.60 0.44 -9.25
C LEU A 70 -7.22 1.10 -9.29
N ALA A 71 -7.10 2.31 -8.74
CA ALA A 71 -5.81 3.01 -8.67
C ALA A 71 -4.76 2.23 -7.85
N THR A 72 -5.16 1.61 -6.74
CA THR A 72 -4.29 0.76 -5.91
C THR A 72 -3.83 -0.48 -6.69
N LYS A 73 -4.75 -1.14 -7.39
CA LYS A 73 -4.47 -2.31 -8.23
C LYS A 73 -3.46 -1.99 -9.32
N ASP A 74 -3.65 -0.89 -10.04
CA ASP A 74 -2.79 -0.52 -11.16
C ASP A 74 -1.38 -0.17 -10.69
N LYS A 75 -1.25 0.52 -9.55
CA LYS A 75 0.06 0.75 -8.92
C LYS A 75 0.75 -0.55 -8.50
N ALA A 76 0.00 -1.47 -7.89
CA ALA A 76 0.55 -2.77 -7.47
C ALA A 76 0.95 -3.62 -8.68
N ALA A 77 0.20 -3.59 -9.78
CA ALA A 77 0.54 -4.29 -11.02
C ALA A 77 1.81 -3.72 -11.68
N SER A 78 1.97 -2.39 -11.65
CA SER A 78 3.20 -1.73 -12.09
C SER A 78 4.40 -2.16 -11.24
N LEU A 79 4.24 -2.20 -9.92
CA LEU A 79 5.26 -2.69 -9.00
C LEU A 79 5.58 -4.18 -9.22
N LYS A 80 4.58 -5.04 -9.45
CA LYS A 80 4.76 -6.45 -9.80
C LYS A 80 5.69 -6.59 -11.01
N THR A 81 5.41 -5.81 -12.05
CA THR A 81 6.19 -5.80 -13.30
C THR A 81 7.63 -5.36 -13.05
N LYS A 82 7.83 -4.33 -12.21
CA LYS A 82 9.18 -3.89 -11.83
C LYS A 82 9.94 -4.95 -11.03
N LEU A 83 9.30 -5.61 -10.07
CA LEU A 83 9.93 -6.69 -9.30
C LEU A 83 10.32 -7.87 -10.19
N ALA A 84 9.44 -8.30 -11.11
CA ALA A 84 9.75 -9.34 -12.09
C ALA A 84 10.99 -8.98 -12.92
N LYS A 85 11.02 -7.77 -13.46
CA LYS A 85 12.10 -7.29 -14.33
C LYS A 85 13.41 -7.04 -13.60
N GLU A 86 13.37 -6.45 -12.42
CA GLU A 86 14.56 -5.89 -11.76
C GLU A 86 15.09 -6.77 -10.62
N ARG A 87 14.22 -7.52 -9.94
CA ARG A 87 14.59 -8.39 -8.81
C ARG A 87 14.67 -9.86 -9.18
N LEU A 88 13.63 -10.39 -9.84
CA LEU A 88 13.61 -11.81 -10.22
C LEU A 88 14.49 -12.10 -11.44
N ARG A 89 14.36 -11.28 -12.50
CA ARG A 89 15.13 -11.39 -13.76
C ARG A 89 15.05 -12.78 -14.42
N SER A 90 13.98 -13.51 -14.18
CA SER A 90 13.78 -14.87 -14.69
C SER A 90 12.30 -15.15 -14.92
N ILE A 91 11.92 -15.29 -16.18
CA ILE A 91 10.54 -15.63 -16.58
C ILE A 91 10.14 -17.01 -16.04
N ALA A 92 11.07 -17.97 -16.05
CA ALA A 92 10.80 -19.31 -15.50
C ALA A 92 10.50 -19.26 -13.99
N LEU A 93 11.24 -18.43 -13.25
CA LEU A 93 10.99 -18.24 -11.82
C LEU A 93 9.66 -17.52 -11.59
N GLU A 94 9.38 -16.45 -12.34
CA GLU A 94 8.11 -15.72 -12.30
C GLU A 94 6.91 -16.66 -12.49
N LEU A 95 6.91 -17.45 -13.56
CA LEU A 95 5.86 -18.44 -13.84
C LEU A 95 5.71 -19.47 -12.72
N SER A 96 6.82 -19.91 -12.12
CA SER A 96 6.78 -20.86 -11.00
C SER A 96 6.15 -20.26 -9.73
N LEU A 97 6.25 -18.94 -9.57
CA LEU A 97 5.73 -18.19 -8.43
C LEU A 97 4.26 -17.79 -8.58
N GLU A 98 3.72 -17.78 -9.81
CA GLU A 98 2.32 -17.38 -10.05
C GLU A 98 1.31 -18.26 -9.29
N SER A 99 1.62 -19.55 -9.12
CA SER A 99 0.81 -20.51 -8.34
C SER A 99 1.08 -20.52 -6.83
N LYS A 100 2.07 -19.74 -6.36
CA LYS A 100 2.43 -19.71 -4.94
C LYS A 100 1.59 -18.68 -4.19
N HIS A 101 1.33 -19.02 -2.94
CA HIS A 101 0.62 -18.18 -1.98
C HIS A 101 1.40 -18.24 -0.66
N ILE A 102 1.33 -17.16 0.10
CA ILE A 102 2.00 -17.03 1.39
C ILE A 102 0.99 -17.28 2.51
N ASP A 103 1.36 -18.13 3.46
CA ASP A 103 0.56 -18.36 4.66
C ASP A 103 0.24 -17.04 5.38
N ASN A 104 -0.97 -16.95 5.93
CA ASN A 104 -1.54 -15.78 6.60
C ASN A 104 -1.74 -14.53 5.71
N PHE A 105 -1.35 -14.56 4.43
CA PHE A 105 -1.83 -13.56 3.48
C PHE A 105 -3.33 -13.82 3.18
N PRO A 106 -4.14 -12.81 2.85
CA PRO A 106 -5.55 -13.03 2.59
C PRO A 106 -5.77 -13.96 1.41
N ASN A 107 -6.81 -14.79 1.48
CA ASN A 107 -7.28 -15.49 0.30
C ASN A 107 -7.63 -14.46 -0.79
N THR A 108 -7.11 -14.65 -1.99
CA THR A 108 -7.22 -13.68 -3.07
C THR A 108 -8.53 -13.82 -3.85
N THR A 109 -9.36 -14.82 -3.52
CA THR A 109 -10.67 -15.06 -4.12
C THR A 109 -11.78 -14.84 -3.10
N ILE A 110 -12.89 -14.27 -3.56
CA ILE A 110 -14.13 -14.16 -2.78
C ILE A 110 -15.06 -15.28 -3.23
N SER A 111 -15.56 -16.08 -2.28
CA SER A 111 -16.44 -17.20 -2.59
C SER A 111 -17.80 -16.72 -3.08
N GLN A 112 -18.52 -17.55 -3.81
CA GLN A 112 -19.89 -17.20 -4.24
C GLN A 112 -20.82 -17.01 -3.03
N GLU A 113 -20.66 -17.82 -1.99
CA GLU A 113 -21.45 -17.72 -0.75
C GLU A 113 -21.22 -16.36 -0.07
N ASP A 114 -19.96 -15.97 0.10
CA ASP A 114 -19.60 -14.66 0.64
C ASP A 114 -20.15 -13.53 -0.23
N LEU A 115 -20.09 -13.69 -1.56
CA LEU A 115 -20.58 -12.67 -2.49
C LEU A 115 -22.09 -12.44 -2.34
N GLU A 116 -22.89 -13.50 -2.24
CA GLU A 116 -24.34 -13.37 -1.99
C GLU A 116 -24.63 -12.74 -0.63
N LEU A 117 -23.84 -13.08 0.39
CA LEU A 117 -23.93 -12.42 1.69
C LEU A 117 -23.64 -10.92 1.57
N TYR A 118 -22.59 -10.52 0.86
CA TYR A 118 -22.19 -9.12 0.70
C TYR A 118 -23.18 -8.28 -0.12
N LYS A 119 -23.88 -8.88 -1.09
CA LYS A 119 -24.97 -8.20 -1.81
C LYS A 119 -26.10 -7.78 -0.86
N THR A 120 -26.42 -8.63 0.13
CA THR A 120 -27.45 -8.34 1.13
C THR A 120 -26.94 -7.49 2.30
N ASN A 121 -25.64 -7.58 2.63
CA ASN A 121 -25.02 -6.85 3.72
C ASN A 121 -23.66 -6.26 3.30
N VAL A 122 -23.69 -5.06 2.75
CA VAL A 122 -22.50 -4.34 2.28
C VAL A 122 -21.53 -3.99 3.39
N THR A 123 -22.02 -3.78 4.62
CA THR A 123 -21.15 -3.46 5.76
C THR A 123 -20.19 -4.61 6.04
N LEU A 124 -20.61 -5.87 5.87
CA LEU A 124 -19.71 -7.02 5.97
C LEU A 124 -18.64 -7.01 4.87
N ALA A 125 -18.99 -6.57 3.66
CA ALA A 125 -18.04 -6.41 2.57
C ALA A 125 -16.95 -5.39 2.92
N TYR A 126 -17.31 -4.26 3.54
CA TYR A 126 -16.35 -3.26 4.01
C TYR A 126 -15.45 -3.79 5.11
N VAL A 127 -16.02 -4.42 6.14
CA VAL A 127 -15.24 -4.99 7.26
C VAL A 127 -14.26 -6.04 6.75
N ARG A 128 -14.71 -6.95 5.86
CA ARG A 128 -13.85 -7.95 5.23
C ARG A 128 -12.73 -7.29 4.43
N SER A 129 -13.07 -6.33 3.56
CA SER A 129 -12.09 -5.62 2.74
C SER A 129 -11.05 -4.92 3.60
N TYR A 130 -11.47 -4.21 4.65
CA TYR A 130 -10.56 -3.52 5.55
C TYR A 130 -9.57 -4.46 6.21
N ARG A 131 -10.05 -5.60 6.72
CA ARG A 131 -9.21 -6.64 7.30
C ARG A 131 -8.16 -7.12 6.31
N ASP A 132 -8.58 -7.53 5.11
CA ASP A 132 -7.67 -8.06 4.09
C ASP A 132 -6.65 -7.01 3.66
N LEU A 133 -7.08 -5.76 3.43
CA LEU A 133 -6.20 -4.63 3.10
C LEU A 133 -5.23 -4.30 4.24
N SER A 134 -5.63 -4.46 5.50
CA SER A 134 -4.73 -4.28 6.65
C SER A 134 -3.63 -5.33 6.69
N VAL A 135 -3.93 -6.57 6.28
CA VAL A 135 -2.92 -7.62 6.12
C VAL A 135 -1.97 -7.26 4.99
N VAL A 136 -2.46 -6.79 3.84
CA VAL A 136 -1.59 -6.29 2.77
C VAL A 136 -0.64 -5.22 3.29
N ALA A 137 -1.12 -4.27 4.09
CA ALA A 137 -0.30 -3.21 4.67
C ALA A 137 0.81 -3.74 5.58
N VAL A 138 0.52 -4.76 6.41
CA VAL A 138 1.54 -5.44 7.23
C VAL A 138 2.65 -6.02 6.35
N PHE A 139 2.27 -6.73 5.29
CA PHE A 139 3.24 -7.40 4.44
C PHE A 139 4.05 -6.41 3.59
N LEU A 140 3.44 -5.31 3.12
CA LEU A 140 4.16 -4.23 2.44
C LEU A 140 5.14 -3.51 3.35
N GLU A 141 4.81 -3.33 4.63
CA GLU A 141 5.72 -2.71 5.60
C GLU A 141 7.04 -3.49 5.71
N ALA A 142 6.97 -4.83 5.73
CA ALA A 142 8.16 -5.68 5.74
C ALA A 142 9.01 -5.51 4.47
N ILE A 143 8.37 -5.41 3.29
CA ILE A 143 9.09 -5.17 2.03
C ILE A 143 9.80 -3.82 2.05
N ARG A 144 9.12 -2.77 2.54
CA ARG A 144 9.70 -1.43 2.68
C ARG A 144 10.92 -1.44 3.62
N GLU A 145 10.81 -2.13 4.76
CA GLU A 145 11.93 -2.27 5.70
C GLU A 145 13.13 -2.95 5.05
N ASP A 146 12.90 -4.01 4.27
CA ASP A 146 13.94 -4.72 3.53
C ASP A 146 14.54 -3.85 2.40
N GLU A 147 13.73 -3.02 1.73
CA GLU A 147 14.21 -2.10 0.70
C GLU A 147 15.21 -1.08 1.27
N VAL A 148 14.92 -0.56 2.47
CA VAL A 148 15.83 0.36 3.17
C VAL A 148 17.07 -0.35 3.69
N LYS A 149 16.89 -1.52 4.30
CA LYS A 149 17.96 -2.24 5.00
C LYS A 149 18.94 -2.92 4.06
N TYR A 150 18.45 -3.54 2.99
CA TYR A 150 19.24 -4.44 2.15
C TYR A 150 19.39 -3.98 0.70
N GLU A 151 18.42 -3.23 0.16
CA GLU A 151 18.41 -2.86 -1.26
C GLU A 151 18.76 -1.38 -1.50
N HIS A 152 19.27 -0.70 -0.48
CA HIS A 152 19.73 0.70 -0.52
C HIS A 152 18.69 1.69 -1.09
N GLY A 153 17.40 1.38 -0.95
CA GLY A 153 16.31 2.26 -1.36
C GLY A 153 16.07 2.36 -2.88
N SER A 154 16.67 1.48 -3.68
CA SER A 154 16.58 1.50 -5.15
C SER A 154 15.14 1.56 -5.73
N LEU A 155 14.16 0.94 -5.06
CA LEU A 155 12.74 0.98 -5.42
C LEU A 155 11.86 1.67 -4.37
N LEU A 156 12.47 2.34 -3.38
CA LEU A 156 11.75 2.87 -2.22
C LEU A 156 10.66 3.89 -2.59
N SER A 157 10.91 4.75 -3.58
CA SER A 157 9.90 5.70 -4.06
C SER A 157 8.67 5.00 -4.62
N VAL A 158 8.86 3.93 -5.38
CA VAL A 158 7.77 3.14 -5.99
C VAL A 158 6.98 2.40 -4.91
N PHE A 159 7.66 1.84 -3.91
CA PHE A 159 7.01 1.22 -2.75
C PHE A 159 6.20 2.25 -1.96
N HIS A 160 6.77 3.42 -1.69
CA HIS A 160 6.09 4.49 -0.99
C HIS A 160 4.83 4.93 -1.73
N GLU A 161 4.88 5.11 -3.05
CA GLU A 161 3.71 5.45 -3.86
C GLU A 161 2.60 4.39 -3.83
N ASN A 162 2.98 3.11 -3.70
CA ASN A 162 2.04 1.99 -3.55
C ASN A 162 1.40 2.00 -2.17
N GLU A 163 2.22 2.15 -1.13
CA GLU A 163 1.74 2.26 0.26
C GLU A 163 0.77 3.43 0.43
N GLU A 164 1.13 4.63 -0.03
CA GLU A 164 0.25 5.81 0.08
C GLU A 164 -1.10 5.57 -0.61
N GLN A 165 -1.10 4.86 -1.75
CA GLN A 165 -2.34 4.53 -2.44
C GLN A 165 -3.16 3.48 -1.69
N LEU A 166 -2.51 2.47 -1.09
CA LEU A 166 -3.19 1.52 -0.19
C LEU A 166 -3.79 2.23 1.03
N TYR A 167 -3.08 3.19 1.63
CA TYR A 167 -3.59 3.93 2.79
C TYR A 167 -4.76 4.86 2.44
N ARG A 168 -4.79 5.45 1.24
CA ARG A 168 -5.99 6.14 0.70
C ARG A 168 -7.18 5.21 0.68
N LEU A 169 -7.01 4.04 0.06
CA LEU A 169 -8.05 3.02 -0.04
C LEU A 169 -8.51 2.53 1.35
N LEU A 170 -7.58 2.23 2.25
CA LEU A 170 -7.89 1.85 3.63
C LEU A 170 -8.71 2.92 4.34
N CYS A 171 -8.40 4.21 4.13
CA CYS A 171 -9.18 5.29 4.71
C CYS A 171 -10.61 5.36 4.14
N GLU A 172 -10.80 5.16 2.84
CA GLU A 172 -12.14 5.11 2.23
C GLU A 172 -13.00 3.99 2.86
N VAL A 173 -12.43 2.78 2.97
CA VAL A 173 -13.12 1.65 3.59
C VAL A 173 -13.36 1.89 5.08
N HIS A 174 -12.38 2.47 5.79
CA HIS A 174 -12.50 2.84 7.20
C HIS A 174 -13.70 3.79 7.44
N ASN A 175 -13.81 4.83 6.62
CA ASN A 175 -14.91 5.79 6.70
C ASN A 175 -16.26 5.13 6.43
N ALA A 176 -16.34 4.23 5.44
CA ALA A 176 -17.57 3.48 5.16
C ALA A 176 -18.02 2.61 6.34
N ILE A 177 -17.08 1.99 7.07
CA ILE A 177 -17.37 1.22 8.28
C ILE A 177 -17.84 2.13 9.43
N LEU A 178 -17.14 3.25 9.66
CA LEU A 178 -17.50 4.21 10.71
C LEU A 178 -18.91 4.76 10.53
N VAL A 179 -19.27 5.16 9.32
CA VAL A 179 -20.64 5.65 8.99
C VAL A 179 -21.68 4.54 9.17
N SER A 180 -21.29 3.27 8.99
CA SER A 180 -22.16 2.12 9.25
C SER A 180 -22.32 1.80 10.74
N GLY A 181 -21.63 2.52 11.65
CA GLY A 181 -21.71 2.31 13.09
C GLY A 181 -21.07 1.02 13.59
N VAL A 182 -20.21 0.39 12.80
CA VAL A 182 -19.55 -0.87 13.14
C VAL A 182 -18.13 -0.63 13.65
N THR A 183 -17.68 -1.45 14.60
CA THR A 183 -16.31 -1.42 15.10
C THR A 183 -15.34 -2.00 14.08
N ILE A 184 -14.22 -1.31 13.89
CA ILE A 184 -13.17 -1.75 12.96
C ILE A 184 -12.23 -2.71 13.66
N GLY A 185 -12.09 -3.91 13.10
CA GLY A 185 -10.99 -4.82 13.39
C GLY A 185 -9.83 -4.59 12.44
N TYR A 186 -8.60 -4.67 12.94
CA TYR A 186 -7.38 -4.64 12.15
C TYR A 186 -6.42 -5.73 12.62
N GLU A 187 -5.53 -6.16 11.74
CA GLU A 187 -4.52 -7.15 12.09
C GLU A 187 -3.28 -6.51 12.71
N SER A 188 -2.66 -7.24 13.65
CA SER A 188 -1.35 -6.87 14.19
C SER A 188 -0.24 -7.24 13.20
N ARG A 189 0.96 -6.67 13.38
CA ARG A 189 2.13 -7.04 12.57
C ARG A 189 2.39 -8.55 12.60
N ASP A 190 2.11 -9.21 13.73
CA ASP A 190 2.39 -10.62 13.98
C ASP A 190 1.62 -11.61 13.09
N ILE A 191 0.64 -11.12 12.31
CA ILE A 191 0.02 -11.92 11.25
C ILE A 191 1.05 -12.40 10.22
N MET A 192 2.10 -11.61 9.97
CA MET A 192 3.26 -12.03 9.18
C MET A 192 4.29 -12.71 10.09
N PRO A 193 4.58 -14.01 9.90
CA PRO A 193 5.52 -14.74 10.73
C PRO A 193 6.93 -14.12 10.73
N ASN A 194 7.61 -14.17 11.88
CA ASN A 194 8.91 -13.54 12.05
C ASN A 194 9.99 -14.05 11.07
N ASN A 195 9.99 -15.34 10.75
CA ASN A 195 10.90 -15.93 9.76
C ASN A 195 10.65 -15.41 8.34
N MET A 196 9.44 -14.94 8.04
CA MET A 196 9.10 -14.33 6.76
C MET A 196 9.40 -12.83 6.76
N ARG A 197 9.19 -12.15 7.89
CA ARG A 197 9.51 -10.74 8.07
C ARG A 197 11.01 -10.50 8.03
N ASN A 198 11.77 -11.32 8.76
CA ASN A 198 13.21 -11.16 8.95
C ASN A 198 14.02 -12.18 8.13
N MET A 199 13.98 -12.06 6.80
CA MET A 199 14.77 -12.91 5.91
C MET A 199 16.13 -12.30 5.56
N SER A 200 17.22 -13.03 5.81
CA SER A 200 18.58 -12.59 5.51
C SER A 200 18.99 -12.81 4.06
N ASP A 201 18.47 -13.87 3.43
CA ASP A 201 18.80 -14.22 2.06
C ASP A 201 18.01 -13.37 1.04
N ARG A 202 18.75 -12.75 0.12
CA ARG A 202 18.19 -11.83 -0.88
C ARG A 202 17.28 -12.52 -1.89
N PHE A 203 17.62 -13.75 -2.29
CA PHE A 203 16.84 -14.50 -3.26
C PHE A 203 15.45 -14.82 -2.69
N TRP A 204 15.40 -15.31 -1.45
CA TRP A 204 14.14 -15.60 -0.77
C TRP A 204 13.29 -14.36 -0.50
N ARG A 205 13.89 -13.23 -0.13
CA ARG A 205 13.17 -11.94 -0.05
C ARG A 205 12.54 -11.55 -1.38
N ASN A 206 13.30 -11.57 -2.47
CA ASN A 206 12.78 -11.19 -3.79
C ASN A 206 11.61 -12.08 -4.24
N MET A 207 11.65 -13.39 -3.95
CA MET A 207 10.53 -14.30 -4.22
C MET A 207 9.31 -13.95 -3.37
N ARG A 208 9.49 -13.75 -2.06
CA ARG A 208 8.41 -13.34 -1.14
C ARG A 208 7.76 -12.05 -1.62
N ASP A 209 8.55 -11.03 -1.92
CA ASP A 209 8.05 -9.70 -2.33
C ASP A 209 7.22 -9.81 -3.59
N PHE A 210 7.68 -10.59 -4.56
CA PHE A 210 6.93 -10.85 -5.77
C PHE A 210 5.59 -11.55 -5.46
N ILE A 211 5.57 -12.59 -4.62
CA ILE A 211 4.32 -13.29 -4.26
C ILE A 211 3.36 -12.34 -3.54
N ILE A 212 3.84 -11.53 -2.57
CA ILE A 212 3.01 -10.55 -1.85
C ILE A 212 2.36 -9.58 -2.83
N ILE A 213 3.15 -8.97 -3.73
CA ILE A 213 2.61 -7.99 -4.68
C ILE A 213 1.67 -8.65 -5.69
N LYS A 214 2.01 -9.85 -6.19
CA LYS A 214 1.11 -10.64 -7.05
C LYS A 214 -0.23 -10.88 -6.39
N ASP A 215 -0.22 -11.43 -5.17
CA ASP A 215 -1.45 -11.76 -4.45
C ASP A 215 -2.23 -10.51 -4.06
N SER A 216 -1.54 -9.40 -3.78
CA SER A 216 -2.19 -8.09 -3.59
C SER A 216 -2.97 -7.67 -4.83
N VAL A 217 -2.37 -7.75 -6.03
CA VAL A 217 -3.06 -7.42 -7.29
C VAL A 217 -4.31 -8.28 -7.48
N THR A 218 -4.19 -9.59 -7.26
CA THR A 218 -5.33 -10.52 -7.40
C THR A 218 -6.43 -10.22 -6.38
N LEU A 219 -6.05 -9.98 -5.12
CA LEU A 219 -6.97 -9.60 -4.05
C LEU A 219 -7.72 -8.30 -4.39
N PHE A 220 -7.01 -7.25 -4.82
CA PHE A 220 -7.62 -5.99 -5.23
C PHE A 220 -8.59 -6.20 -6.39
N GLN A 221 -8.26 -7.04 -7.37
CA GLN A 221 -9.20 -7.37 -8.44
C GLN A 221 -10.45 -8.08 -7.91
N SER A 222 -10.31 -9.01 -6.96
CA SER A 222 -11.45 -9.71 -6.37
C SER A 222 -12.35 -8.76 -5.58
N ILE A 223 -11.79 -7.85 -4.79
CA ILE A 223 -12.56 -6.82 -4.08
C ILE A 223 -13.27 -5.90 -5.09
N LEU A 224 -12.66 -5.61 -6.24
CA LEU A 224 -13.27 -4.80 -7.31
C LEU A 224 -14.50 -5.50 -7.88
N ASN A 225 -14.36 -6.79 -8.19
CA ASN A 225 -15.45 -7.61 -8.72
C ASN A 225 -16.60 -7.73 -7.69
N MET A 226 -16.27 -7.91 -6.42
CA MET A 226 -17.26 -7.94 -5.34
C MET A 226 -18.01 -6.62 -5.23
N THR A 227 -17.30 -5.48 -5.14
CA THR A 227 -17.94 -4.16 -5.04
C THR A 227 -18.82 -3.86 -6.25
N GLN A 228 -18.40 -4.26 -7.45
CA GLN A 228 -19.20 -4.15 -8.67
C GLN A 228 -20.50 -4.97 -8.60
N ALA A 229 -20.41 -6.24 -8.18
CA ALA A 229 -21.57 -7.11 -8.05
C ALA A 229 -22.54 -6.62 -6.96
N VAL A 230 -22.04 -6.05 -5.85
CA VAL A 230 -22.87 -5.41 -4.82
C VAL A 230 -23.61 -4.21 -5.43
N LEU A 231 -22.93 -3.37 -6.20
CA LEU A 231 -23.53 -2.20 -6.85
C LEU A 231 -24.66 -2.59 -7.82
N GLU A 232 -24.42 -3.59 -8.67
CA GLU A 232 -25.38 -4.11 -9.66
C GLU A 232 -26.62 -4.71 -9.00
N SER A 233 -26.46 -5.43 -7.89
CA SER A 233 -27.58 -6.01 -7.14
C SER A 233 -28.54 -4.95 -6.58
N ARG A 234 -28.01 -3.76 -6.24
CA ARG A 234 -28.79 -2.64 -5.72
C ARG A 234 -29.58 -1.93 -6.82
N ASN A 235 -28.97 -1.73 -7.97
CA ASN A 235 -29.63 -1.13 -9.14
C ASN A 235 -30.74 -2.03 -9.72
N SER A 236 -30.64 -3.35 -9.52
CA SER A 236 -31.65 -4.32 -9.97
C SER A 236 -32.85 -4.43 -9.02
N SER A 237 -32.73 -3.86 -7.81
CA SER A 237 -33.76 -3.91 -6.75
C SER A 237 -34.57 -2.61 -6.63
N SER A 238 -34.23 -1.60 -7.42
CA SER A 238 -34.91 -0.30 -7.55
C SER A 238 -35.74 -0.23 -8.82
#